data_AF-A0AAX3VMK7-F1
#
_entry.id   AF-A0AAX3VMK7-F1
#
_cell.length_a   1.000
_cell.length_b   1.000
_cell.length_c   1.000
_cell.angle_alpha   90.00
_cell.angle_beta   90.00
_cell.angle_gamma   90.00
#
_symmetry.space_group_name_H-M   'P 1'
#
loop_
_entity.id
_entity.type
_entity.pdbx_description
1 polymer ?
#
loop_
_entity_poly.entity_id
_entity_poly.type
_entity_poly.pdbx_seq_one_letter_code
_entity_poly.pdbx_strand_id
1 'polypeptide(L)'
;MKKQSGFTLIELMIVVAIVAILAAIALPAYQTYTQKAKFTEVVTATGPVKTAVELCFQTTGVATSCQTAGTNGIPTAPSAAGNVASVTLAAGTGGAEFQITATSQNLSTNYTYTLVGETATGNVVWTANPSGAAGSCAAAGIC
;
A
#
# COMPACT_ATOMS: atom_id res chain seq x y z
N MET A 1 -41.64 47.60 12.53
CA MET A 1 -41.27 46.54 11.58
C MET A 1 -39.75 46.55 11.42
N LYS A 2 -39.03 45.50 11.84
CA LYS A 2 -37.58 45.39 11.56
C LYS A 2 -37.42 45.07 10.08
N LYS A 3 -36.69 45.90 9.32
CA LYS A 3 -36.31 45.56 7.94
C LYS A 3 -35.43 44.33 7.99
N GLN A 4 -35.87 43.24 7.37
CA GLN A 4 -35.07 42.04 7.19
C GLN A 4 -34.03 42.33 6.11
N SER A 5 -32.79 42.57 6.53
CA SER A 5 -31.65 42.68 5.61
C SER A 5 -31.32 41.28 5.11
N GLY A 6 -31.73 40.97 3.88
CA GLY A 6 -31.32 39.73 3.20
C GLY A 6 -29.90 39.85 2.65
N PHE A 7 -29.25 38.70 2.42
CA PHE A 7 -27.99 38.63 1.68
C PHE A 7 -28.17 39.14 0.25
N THR A 8 -27.16 39.83 -0.27
CA THR A 8 -27.12 40.27 -1.67
C THR A 8 -26.70 39.11 -2.57
N LEU A 9 -27.18 39.12 -3.83
CA LEU A 9 -26.73 38.14 -4.82
C LEU A 9 -25.23 38.22 -5.09
N ILE A 10 -24.65 39.41 -4.95
CA ILE A 10 -23.20 39.64 -5.11
C ILE A 10 -22.43 38.93 -3.99
N GLU A 11 -22.89 39.03 -2.73
CA GLU A 11 -22.26 38.33 -1.61
C GLU A 11 -22.30 36.81 -1.80
N LEU A 12 -23.44 36.26 -2.26
CA LEU A 12 -23.55 34.83 -2.54
C LEU A 12 -22.62 34.39 -3.68
N MET A 13 -22.51 35.18 -4.75
CA MET A 13 -21.62 34.86 -5.87
C MET A 13 -20.13 34.86 -5.46
N ILE A 14 -19.70 35.80 -4.61
CA ILE A 14 -18.33 35.83 -4.11
C ILE A 14 -18.04 34.61 -3.22
N VAL A 15 -18.96 34.24 -2.34
CA VAL A 15 -18.80 33.07 -1.47
C VAL A 15 -18.66 31.79 -2.31
N VAL A 16 -19.52 31.61 -3.32
CA VAL A 16 -19.45 30.44 -4.21
C VAL A 16 -18.12 30.41 -4.98
N ALA A 17 -17.63 31.56 -5.46
CA ALA A 17 -16.35 31.64 -6.15
C ALA A 17 -15.17 31.22 -5.24
N ILE A 18 -15.16 31.67 -3.99
CA ILE A 18 -14.12 31.29 -3.02
C ILE A 18 -14.19 29.78 -2.72
N VAL A 19 -15.40 29.26 -2.46
CA VAL A 19 -15.60 27.82 -2.20
C VAL A 19 -15.17 26.97 -3.40
N ALA A 20 -15.44 27.42 -4.64
CA ALA A 20 -15.03 26.70 -5.84
C ALA A 20 -13.50 26.60 -5.96
N ILE A 21 -12.76 27.68 -5.66
CA ILE A 21 -11.29 27.69 -5.68
C ILE A 21 -10.74 26.74 -4.59
N LEU A 22 -11.27 26.82 -3.37
CA LEU A 22 -10.84 25.95 -2.27
C LEU A 22 -11.14 24.48 -2.57
N ALA A 23 -12.32 24.17 -3.12
CA ALA A 23 -12.72 22.82 -3.47
C ALA A 23 -11.83 22.20 -4.56
N ALA A 24 -11.40 23.00 -5.55
CA ALA A 24 -10.51 22.54 -6.62
C ALA A 24 -9.16 22.03 -6.10
N ILE A 25 -8.65 22.60 -5.00
CA ILE A 25 -7.38 22.18 -4.37
C ILE A 25 -7.64 21.08 -3.33
N ALA A 26 -8.68 21.23 -2.51
CA ALA A 26 -8.95 20.35 -1.38
C ALA A 26 -9.44 18.96 -1.82
N LEU A 27 -10.26 18.86 -2.88
CA LEU A 27 -10.85 17.60 -3.29
C LEU A 27 -9.81 16.59 -3.81
N PRO A 28 -8.88 16.94 -4.72
CA PRO A 28 -7.82 16.02 -5.14
C PRO A 28 -6.92 15.60 -3.97
N ALA A 29 -6.57 16.53 -3.08
CA ALA A 29 -5.74 16.23 -1.91
C ALA A 29 -6.44 15.25 -0.95
N TYR A 30 -7.74 15.45 -0.71
CA TYR A 30 -8.55 14.55 0.12
C TYR A 30 -8.68 13.15 -0.52
N GLN A 31 -8.85 13.07 -1.84
CA GLN A 31 -8.87 11.80 -2.56
C GLN A 31 -7.53 11.05 -2.43
N THR A 32 -6.39 11.72 -2.54
CA THR A 32 -5.09 11.07 -2.30
C THR A 32 -4.94 10.63 -0.85
N TYR A 33 -5.34 11.45 0.12
CA TYR A 33 -5.26 11.10 1.54
C TYR A 33 -6.10 9.86 1.89
N THR A 34 -7.33 9.79 1.39
CA THR A 34 -8.21 8.62 1.59
C THR A 34 -7.66 7.37 0.92
N GLN A 35 -7.02 7.49 -0.25
CA GLN A 35 -6.33 6.37 -0.89
C GLN A 35 -5.14 5.88 -0.08
N LYS A 36 -4.29 6.78 0.45
CA LYS A 36 -3.19 6.41 1.36
C LYS A 36 -3.70 5.67 2.59
N ALA A 37 -4.78 6.17 3.21
CA ALA A 37 -5.39 5.56 4.37
C ALA A 37 -5.86 4.12 4.06
N LYS A 38 -6.57 3.90 2.96
CA LYS A 38 -6.98 2.55 2.52
C LYS A 38 -5.78 1.65 2.23
N PHE A 39 -4.71 2.20 1.64
CA PHE A 39 -3.52 1.45 1.27
C PHE A 39 -2.73 0.92 2.49
N THR A 40 -2.91 1.50 3.68
CA THR A 40 -2.29 0.97 4.91
C THR A 40 -2.68 -0.48 5.21
N GLU A 41 -3.89 -0.90 4.82
CA GLU A 41 -4.34 -2.29 4.95
C GLU A 41 -3.50 -3.22 4.08
N VAL A 42 -3.17 -2.79 2.85
CA VAL A 42 -2.35 -3.53 1.88
C VAL A 42 -0.93 -3.70 2.39
N VAL A 43 -0.36 -2.66 2.97
CA VAL A 43 0.97 -2.72 3.60
C VAL A 43 0.94 -3.70 4.77
N THR A 44 -0.06 -3.60 5.64
CA THR A 44 -0.18 -4.46 6.84
C THR A 44 -0.40 -5.93 6.49
N ALA A 45 -1.09 -6.22 5.40
CA ALA A 45 -1.33 -7.59 4.92
C ALA A 45 -0.04 -8.35 4.55
N THR A 46 1.08 -7.65 4.30
CA THR A 46 2.38 -8.30 4.06
C THR A 46 3.05 -8.82 5.33
N GLY A 47 2.70 -8.29 6.50
CA GLY A 47 3.34 -8.59 7.79
C GLY A 47 3.39 -10.08 8.13
N PRO A 48 2.25 -10.81 8.09
CA PRO A 48 2.24 -12.24 8.41
C PRO A 48 3.13 -13.07 7.49
N VAL A 49 3.16 -12.76 6.19
CA VAL A 49 4.01 -13.47 5.22
C VAL A 49 5.48 -13.17 5.50
N LYS A 50 5.82 -11.91 5.76
CA LYS A 50 7.19 -11.49 6.13
C LYS A 50 7.70 -12.26 7.35
N THR A 51 6.93 -12.31 8.44
CA THR A 51 7.32 -13.03 9.66
C THR A 51 7.45 -14.53 9.42
N ALA A 52 6.57 -15.12 8.61
CA ALA A 52 6.64 -16.54 8.28
C ALA A 52 7.88 -16.88 7.45
N VAL A 53 8.28 -16.01 6.51
CA VAL A 53 9.51 -16.16 5.73
C VAL A 53 10.74 -16.08 6.64
N GLU A 54 10.78 -15.11 7.56
CA GLU A 54 11.86 -14.98 8.55
C GLU A 54 12.02 -16.25 9.38
N LEU A 55 10.91 -16.80 9.89
CA LEU A 55 10.91 -18.03 10.68
C LEU A 55 11.34 -19.25 9.84
N CYS A 56 10.85 -19.37 8.61
CA CYS A 56 11.27 -20.43 7.70
C CYS A 56 12.77 -20.37 7.42
N PHE A 57 13.32 -19.17 7.18
CA PHE A 57 14.75 -19.03 6.91
C PHE A 57 15.59 -19.32 8.16
N GLN A 58 15.15 -18.89 9.34
CA GLN A 58 15.84 -19.22 10.60
C GLN A 58 15.86 -20.72 10.90
N THR A 59 14.81 -21.46 10.52
CA THR A 59 14.73 -22.91 10.78
C THR A 59 15.47 -23.75 9.75
N THR A 60 15.44 -23.34 8.47
CA THR A 60 16.03 -24.13 7.38
C THR A 60 17.45 -23.70 7.00
N GLY A 61 17.80 -22.43 7.18
CA GLY A 61 19.03 -21.82 6.69
C GLY A 61 19.13 -21.74 5.15
N VAL A 62 18.08 -22.12 4.41
CA VAL A 62 18.09 -22.23 2.95
C VAL A 62 17.01 -21.33 2.36
N ALA A 63 17.43 -20.22 1.74
CA ALA A 63 16.52 -19.21 1.20
C ALA A 63 15.52 -19.79 0.19
N THR A 64 15.98 -20.65 -0.72
CA THR A 64 15.14 -21.23 -1.78
C THR A 64 14.00 -22.09 -1.24
N SER A 65 14.11 -22.60 -0.01
CA SER A 65 13.04 -23.36 0.66
C SER A 65 11.92 -22.45 1.19
N CYS A 66 12.14 -21.15 1.29
CA CYS A 66 11.24 -20.19 1.94
C CYS A 66 10.66 -19.14 0.97
N GLN A 67 10.69 -19.42 -0.33
CA GLN A 67 10.23 -18.52 -1.40
C GLN A 67 8.83 -18.86 -1.94
N THR A 68 8.16 -19.89 -1.38
CA THR A 68 6.84 -20.33 -1.84
C THR A 68 5.86 -20.36 -0.68
N ALA A 69 4.72 -19.67 -0.83
CA ALA A 69 3.66 -19.70 0.17
C ALA A 69 3.04 -21.11 0.30
N GLY A 70 2.60 -21.48 1.50
CA GLY A 70 2.05 -22.82 1.78
C GLY A 70 3.10 -23.92 1.96
N THR A 71 4.39 -23.59 2.02
CA THR A 71 5.49 -24.55 2.19
C THR A 71 6.33 -24.22 3.42
N ASN A 72 6.99 -25.22 4.02
CA ASN A 72 7.96 -25.04 5.11
C ASN A 72 7.50 -24.12 6.26
N GLY A 73 6.23 -24.25 6.66
CA GLY A 73 5.64 -23.47 7.75
C GLY A 73 5.14 -22.07 7.35
N ILE A 74 5.32 -21.67 6.09
CA ILE A 74 4.74 -20.43 5.55
C ILE A 74 3.26 -20.69 5.23
N PRO A 75 2.31 -19.90 5.76
CA PRO A 75 0.91 -20.07 5.44
C PRO A 75 0.65 -19.79 3.95
N THR A 76 -0.47 -20.29 3.44
CA THR A 76 -0.96 -19.85 2.12
C THR A 76 -1.15 -18.33 2.14
N ALA A 77 -0.72 -17.67 1.08
CA ALA A 77 -0.78 -16.21 1.05
C ALA A 77 -2.23 -15.71 1.18
N PRO A 78 -2.46 -14.60 1.91
CA PRO A 78 -3.79 -14.02 2.05
C PRO A 78 -4.49 -13.82 0.70
N SER A 79 -5.75 -14.26 0.63
CA SER A 79 -6.64 -14.01 -0.51
C SER A 79 -7.28 -12.62 -0.41
N ALA A 80 -8.03 -12.23 -1.45
CA ALA A 80 -8.68 -10.92 -1.52
C ALA A 80 -9.59 -10.66 -0.31
N ALA A 81 -9.36 -9.56 0.40
CA ALA A 81 -10.15 -9.10 1.53
C ALA A 81 -9.99 -7.58 1.71
N GLY A 82 -11.08 -6.87 1.99
CA GLY A 82 -11.04 -5.41 2.19
C GLY A 82 -10.44 -4.67 1.00
N ASN A 83 -9.41 -3.86 1.25
CA ASN A 83 -8.65 -3.15 0.20
C ASN A 83 -7.48 -3.98 -0.38
N VAL A 84 -7.33 -5.24 0.02
CA VAL A 84 -6.27 -6.15 -0.46
C VAL A 84 -6.83 -7.07 -1.54
N ALA A 85 -6.24 -7.05 -2.73
CA ALA A 85 -6.59 -7.94 -3.83
C ALA A 85 -5.85 -9.28 -3.75
N SER A 86 -4.57 -9.21 -3.42
CA SER A 86 -3.71 -10.38 -3.31
C SER A 86 -2.48 -10.06 -2.50
N VAL A 87 -1.94 -11.07 -1.82
CA VAL A 87 -0.56 -11.09 -1.36
C VAL A 87 0.12 -12.29 -2.01
N THR A 88 1.34 -12.12 -2.49
CA THR A 88 2.13 -13.19 -3.13
C THR A 88 3.52 -13.23 -2.52
N LEU A 89 4.11 -14.41 -2.53
CA LEU A 89 5.50 -14.66 -2.16
C LEU A 89 6.18 -15.37 -3.34
N ALA A 90 7.33 -14.87 -3.75
CA ALA A 90 8.15 -15.45 -4.81
C ALA A 90 9.64 -15.27 -4.49
N ALA A 91 10.49 -15.91 -5.30
CA ALA A 91 11.91 -15.58 -5.34
C ALA A 91 12.11 -14.15 -5.88
N GLY A 92 13.05 -13.41 -5.28
CA GLY A 92 13.52 -12.14 -5.81
C GLY A 92 14.44 -12.30 -7.03
N THR A 93 15.08 -11.22 -7.45
CA THR A 93 15.85 -11.18 -8.71
C THR A 93 17.20 -11.91 -8.59
N GLY A 94 17.77 -11.96 -7.38
CA GLY A 94 19.03 -12.64 -7.08
C GLY A 94 18.92 -14.14 -6.76
N GLY A 95 17.73 -14.74 -6.80
CA GLY A 95 17.50 -16.18 -6.55
C GLY A 95 17.60 -16.63 -5.08
N ALA A 96 18.32 -15.91 -4.22
CA ALA A 96 18.36 -16.10 -2.75
C ALA A 96 17.57 -15.03 -1.98
N GLU A 97 16.82 -14.20 -2.70
CA GLU A 97 15.99 -13.11 -2.17
C GLU A 97 14.53 -13.55 -2.04
N PHE A 98 13.80 -12.89 -1.15
CA PHE A 98 12.36 -13.07 -0.99
C PHE A 98 11.65 -11.86 -1.53
N GLN A 99 10.63 -12.05 -2.36
CA GLN A 99 9.79 -10.96 -2.83
C GLN A 99 8.35 -11.19 -2.37
N ILE A 100 7.87 -10.31 -1.48
CA ILE A 100 6.46 -10.24 -1.11
C ILE A 100 5.83 -9.11 -1.90
N THR A 101 4.78 -9.40 -2.66
CA THR A 101 4.03 -8.38 -3.40
C THR A 101 2.57 -8.40 -2.97
N ALA A 102 2.10 -7.29 -2.42
CA ALA A 102 0.70 -7.04 -2.11
C ALA A 102 0.09 -6.07 -3.13
N THR A 103 -1.10 -6.40 -3.62
CA THR A 103 -1.83 -5.60 -4.61
C THR A 103 -3.10 -5.06 -3.97
N SER A 104 -3.38 -3.78 -4.14
CA SER A 104 -4.61 -3.16 -3.65
C SER A 104 -5.80 -3.42 -4.58
N GLN A 105 -7.01 -3.31 -4.04
CA GLN A 105 -8.28 -3.19 -4.74
C GLN A 105 -9.11 -2.07 -4.10
N ASN A 106 -10.22 -1.67 -4.73
CA ASN A 106 -11.16 -0.65 -4.19
C ASN A 106 -10.56 0.75 -3.99
N LEU A 107 -9.46 1.03 -4.71
CA LEU A 107 -8.86 2.36 -4.89
C LEU A 107 -9.19 2.87 -6.32
N SER A 108 -8.81 4.10 -6.65
CA SER A 108 -9.02 4.65 -7.99
C SER A 108 -8.34 3.81 -9.09
N THR A 109 -7.18 3.24 -8.75
CA THR A 109 -6.46 2.21 -9.50
C THR A 109 -5.84 1.23 -8.52
N ASN A 110 -5.46 0.04 -9.01
CA ASN A 110 -4.74 -0.93 -8.19
C ASN A 110 -3.26 -0.53 -8.11
N TYR A 111 -2.73 -0.50 -6.90
CA TYR A 111 -1.33 -0.21 -6.60
C TYR A 111 -0.67 -1.44 -5.99
N THR A 112 0.63 -1.61 -6.24
CA THR A 112 1.43 -2.70 -5.68
C THR A 112 2.40 -2.16 -4.64
N TYR A 113 2.46 -2.86 -3.50
CA TYR A 113 3.48 -2.71 -2.47
C TYR A 113 4.39 -3.93 -2.52
N THR A 114 5.70 -3.72 -2.62
CA THR A 114 6.68 -4.81 -2.69
C THR A 114 7.67 -4.71 -1.54
N LEU A 115 7.89 -5.82 -0.84
CA LEU A 115 8.98 -6.02 0.09
C LEU A 115 9.98 -6.98 -0.53
N VAL A 116 11.25 -6.59 -0.56
CA VAL A 116 12.36 -7.46 -0.96
C VAL A 116 13.18 -7.78 0.29
N GLY A 117 13.29 -9.05 0.59
CA GLY A 117 14.07 -9.59 1.71
C GLY A 117 15.36 -10.19 1.21
N GLU A 118 16.49 -9.68 1.68
CA GLU A 118 17.83 -10.21 1.41
C GLU A 118 18.34 -10.97 2.64
N THR A 119 19.03 -12.09 2.42
CA THR A 119 19.61 -12.84 3.52
C THR A 119 20.92 -12.19 3.99
N ALA A 120 21.06 -11.98 5.29
CA ALA A 120 22.24 -11.40 5.90
C ALA A 120 22.57 -12.15 7.21
N THR A 121 23.64 -12.94 7.19
CA THR A 121 24.22 -13.59 8.38
C THR A 121 23.18 -14.25 9.31
N GLY A 122 22.31 -15.10 8.75
CA GLY A 122 21.27 -15.82 9.50
C GLY A 122 19.95 -15.06 9.71
N ASN A 123 19.85 -13.82 9.25
CA ASN A 123 18.63 -13.00 9.30
C ASN A 123 18.16 -12.62 7.88
N VAL A 124 16.97 -12.03 7.80
CA VAL A 124 16.42 -11.43 6.58
C VAL A 124 16.30 -9.92 6.77
N VAL A 125 16.90 -9.15 5.89
CA VAL A 125 16.82 -7.68 5.87
C VAL A 125 15.82 -7.28 4.80
N TRP A 126 14.80 -6.49 5.19
CA TRP A 126 13.71 -6.12 4.30
C TRP A 126 13.81 -4.68 3.83
N THR A 127 13.69 -4.50 2.53
CA THR A 127 13.60 -3.19 1.87
C THR A 127 12.21 -3.05 1.25
N ALA A 128 11.53 -1.95 1.58
CA ALA A 128 10.23 -1.62 1.00
C ALA A 128 10.40 -0.84 -0.29
N ASN A 129 9.72 -1.29 -1.35
CA ASN A 129 9.72 -0.72 -2.70
C ASN A 129 11.10 -0.26 -3.20
N PRO A 130 12.14 -1.13 -3.17
CA PRO A 130 13.43 -0.77 -3.73
C PRO A 130 13.31 -0.45 -5.22
N SER A 131 14.17 0.46 -5.70
CA SER A 131 14.25 0.81 -7.11
C SER A 131 14.53 -0.43 -7.96
N GLY A 132 13.71 -0.70 -8.97
CA GLY A 132 13.83 -1.90 -9.83
C GLY A 132 12.91 -3.06 -9.43
N ALA A 133 12.27 -3.02 -8.26
CA ALA A 133 11.17 -3.93 -7.92
C ALA A 133 9.82 -3.43 -8.49
N ALA A 134 8.88 -4.35 -8.74
CA ALA A 134 7.59 -4.09 -9.39
C ALA A 134 6.54 -3.33 -8.53
N GLY A 135 6.97 -2.48 -7.60
CA GLY A 135 6.10 -1.67 -6.74
C GLY A 135 5.64 -0.38 -7.40
N SER A 136 4.33 -0.16 -7.53
CA SER A 136 3.77 1.06 -8.15
C SER A 136 3.34 2.13 -7.15
N CYS A 137 3.17 1.79 -5.87
CA CYS A 137 2.63 2.74 -4.89
C CYS A 137 3.57 3.93 -4.63
N ALA A 138 4.89 3.73 -4.71
CA ALA A 138 5.89 4.77 -4.45
C ALA A 138 5.90 5.84 -5.55
N ALA A 139 5.89 5.40 -6.81
CA ALA A 139 5.83 6.32 -7.96
C ALA A 139 4.51 7.10 -8.02
N ALA A 140 3.42 6.48 -7.55
CA ALA A 140 2.11 7.12 -7.43
C ALA A 140 1.97 8.00 -6.17
N GLY A 141 2.97 8.02 -5.29
CA GLY A 141 2.94 8.74 -4.02
C GLY A 141 1.82 8.29 -3.09
N ILE A 142 1.43 7.01 -3.14
CA ILE A 142 0.44 6.36 -2.26
C ILE A 142 1.12 5.69 -1.06
N CYS A 143 2.32 5.20 -1.30
CA CYS A 143 3.36 4.90 -0.34
C CYS A 143 4.61 5.70 -0.79
#